data_AF-A0A858BUL3-F1
#
_entry.id   AF-A0A858BUL3-F1
#
_cell.length_a   1.000
_cell.length_b   1.000
_cell.length_c   1.000
_cell.angle_alpha   90.00
_cell.angle_beta   90.00
_cell.angle_gamma   90.00
#
_symmetry.space_group_name_H-M   'P 1'
#
loop_
_entity.id
_entity.type
_entity.pdbx_description
1 polymer ?
#
loop_
_entity_poly.entity_id
_entity_poly.type
_entity_poly.pdbx_seq_one_letter_code
_entity_poly.pdbx_strand_id
1 'polypeptide(L)'
;MNRQEFIRKLELELFKLPKEEVKDAIDYYNEYLDDAGIENEAAALKELGSPSRIATQIKADFAVKQLSNQGNGSNAEGRKGISAVWWVILGLFTAPVALPLAVAGGLLAFCILLTVALLVIAALLCVGAFFLSGIVAFSVGIYVLFIDFANGLFAVGVGLTFVGATVLLALGIILAAKGLVRFTARRMNEKRQLKTGRTEEKADE
;
A
#
# COMPACT_ATOMS: atom_id res chain seq x y z
N MET A 1 29.98 11.20 59.27
CA MET A 1 29.38 12.08 58.24
C MET A 1 28.18 12.75 58.88
N ASN A 2 28.01 14.04 58.64
CA ASN A 2 26.78 14.76 59.02
C ASN A 2 25.76 14.70 57.86
N ARG A 3 24.51 15.11 58.09
CA ARG A 3 23.47 15.16 57.05
C ARG A 3 23.93 15.89 55.78
N GLN A 4 24.53 17.07 55.92
CA GLN A 4 24.94 17.89 54.77
C GLN A 4 25.98 17.19 53.90
N GLU A 5 26.95 16.50 54.51
CA GLU A 5 27.95 15.70 53.80
C GLU A 5 27.34 14.48 53.11
N PHE A 6 26.37 13.83 53.75
CA PHE A 6 25.68 12.67 53.18
C PHE A 6 24.90 13.07 51.92
N ILE A 7 24.06 14.09 52.02
CA ILE A 7 23.23 14.59 50.91
C ILE A 7 24.10 15.10 49.76
N ARG A 8 25.15 15.87 50.05
CA ARG A 8 26.07 16.36 49.01
C ARG A 8 26.76 15.23 48.25
N LYS A 9 27.17 14.16 48.94
CA LYS A 9 27.79 12.98 48.30
C LYS A 9 26.78 12.21 47.46
N LEU A 10 25.54 12.08 47.95
CA LEU A 10 24.47 11.43 47.22
C LEU A 10 24.13 12.20 45.92
N GLU A 11 24.03 13.51 45.98
CA GLU A 11 23.77 14.38 44.82
C GLU A 11 24.87 14.27 43.75
N LEU A 12 26.14 14.30 44.17
CA LEU A 12 27.29 14.13 43.27
C LEU A 12 27.28 12.77 42.55
N GLU A 13 26.91 11.72 43.27
CA GLU A 13 26.78 10.38 42.68
C GLU A 13 25.60 10.29 41.70
N LEU A 14 24.49 10.95 42.00
CA LEU A 14 23.27 10.92 41.18
C LEU A 14 23.29 11.91 40.00
N PHE A 15 24.31 12.78 39.86
CA PHE A 15 24.41 13.81 38.81
C PHE A 15 24.16 13.33 37.36
N LYS A 16 24.36 12.03 37.06
CA LYS A 16 24.10 11.44 35.74
C LYS A 16 22.62 11.13 35.45
N LEU A 17 21.73 11.26 36.43
CA LEU A 17 20.29 11.04 36.30
C LEU A 17 19.54 12.34 35.92
N PRO A 18 18.31 12.25 35.42
CA PRO A 18 17.47 13.44 35.20
C PRO A 18 17.29 14.25 36.48
N LYS A 19 17.27 15.58 36.36
CA LYS A 19 17.19 16.50 37.52
C LYS A 19 15.99 16.24 38.43
N GLU A 20 14.87 15.79 37.86
CA GLU A 20 13.66 15.43 38.58
C GLU A 20 13.91 14.22 39.50
N GLU A 21 14.48 13.13 38.98
CA GLU A 21 14.79 11.93 39.77
C GLU A 21 15.87 12.19 40.83
N VAL A 22 16.84 13.08 40.54
CA VAL A 22 17.82 13.51 41.55
C VAL A 22 17.13 14.27 42.67
N LYS A 23 16.25 15.22 42.34
CA LYS A 23 15.52 16.01 43.34
C LYS A 23 14.65 15.12 44.21
N ASP A 24 13.87 14.22 43.60
CA ASP A 24 12.97 13.32 44.32
C ASP A 24 13.72 12.42 45.30
N ALA A 25 14.88 11.90 44.89
CA ALA A 25 15.75 11.11 45.78
C ALA A 25 16.28 11.94 46.96
N ILE A 26 16.72 13.18 46.71
CA ILE A 26 17.25 14.06 47.76
C ILE A 26 16.16 14.49 48.74
N ASP A 27 14.96 14.79 48.24
CA ASP A 27 13.81 15.15 49.07
C ASP A 27 13.41 13.98 49.99
N TYR A 28 13.32 12.75 49.45
CA TYR A 28 13.02 11.54 50.23
C TYR A 28 13.98 11.33 51.41
N TYR A 29 15.29 11.45 51.16
CA TYR A 29 16.28 11.24 52.22
C TYR A 29 16.37 12.40 53.20
N ASN A 30 16.02 13.62 52.79
CA ASN A 30 15.87 14.72 53.74
C ASN A 30 14.68 14.50 54.67
N GLU A 31 13.53 14.10 54.13
CA GLU A 31 12.32 13.78 54.92
C GLU A 31 12.61 12.64 55.91
N TYR A 32 13.29 11.58 55.46
CA TYR A 32 13.70 10.48 56.36
C TYR A 32 14.61 10.93 57.51
N LEU A 33 15.54 11.86 57.25
CA LEU A 33 16.43 12.40 58.29
C LEU A 33 15.72 13.42 59.19
N ASP A 34 14.75 14.16 58.66
CA ASP A 34 13.93 15.10 59.42
C ASP A 34 12.97 14.34 60.37
N ASP A 35 12.41 13.21 59.94
CA ASP A 35 11.58 12.30 60.75
C ASP A 35 12.35 11.66 61.91
N ALA A 36 13.63 11.37 61.71
CA ALA A 36 14.50 10.88 62.79
C ALA A 36 14.69 11.93 63.90
N GLY A 37 14.58 13.22 63.55
CA GLY A 37 14.81 14.34 64.44
C GLY A 37 16.30 14.54 64.78
N ILE A 38 16.63 15.75 65.23
CA ILE A 38 18.01 16.19 65.51
C ILE A 38 18.70 15.27 66.54
N GLU A 39 17.93 14.66 67.45
CA GLU A 39 18.46 13.77 68.49
C GLU A 39 18.89 12.39 67.94
N ASN A 40 18.26 11.88 66.87
CA ASN A 40 18.56 10.57 66.29
C ASN A 40 19.17 10.61 64.88
N GLU A 41 19.48 11.78 64.34
CA GLU A 41 20.09 11.95 63.00
C GLU A 41 21.37 11.11 62.84
N ALA A 42 22.23 11.07 63.87
CA ALA A 42 23.46 10.28 63.84
C ALA A 42 23.22 8.76 63.78
N ALA A 43 22.14 8.29 64.42
CA ALA A 43 21.72 6.89 64.37
C ALA A 43 21.11 6.55 63.00
N ALA A 44 20.26 7.43 62.48
CA ALA A 44 19.69 7.30 61.14
C ALA A 44 20.78 7.23 60.07
N LEU A 45 21.76 8.15 60.07
CA LEU A 45 22.88 8.12 59.13
C LEU A 45 23.72 6.83 59.20
N LYS A 46 23.80 6.20 60.37
CA LYS A 46 24.47 4.91 60.54
C LYS A 46 23.67 3.76 59.93
N GLU A 47 22.34 3.83 60.01
CA GLU A 47 21.41 2.87 59.43
C GLU A 47 21.39 2.95 57.90
N LEU A 48 21.39 4.16 57.34
CA LEU A 48 21.48 4.38 55.88
C LEU A 48 22.79 3.85 55.27
N GLY A 49 23.87 3.80 56.04
CA GLY A 49 25.16 3.33 55.55
C GLY A 49 25.83 4.32 54.60
N SER A 50 26.37 3.84 53.47
CA SER A 50 27.17 4.69 52.57
C SER A 50 26.34 5.31 51.43
N PRO A 51 26.46 6.63 51.17
CA PRO A 51 25.74 7.31 50.09
C PRO A 51 25.93 6.68 48.71
N SER A 52 27.12 6.14 48.45
CA SER A 52 27.45 5.49 47.17
C SER A 52 26.65 4.20 46.92
N ARG A 53 26.35 3.42 47.98
CA ARG A 53 25.52 2.20 47.85
C ARG A 53 24.08 2.56 47.50
N ILE A 54 23.54 3.57 48.18
CA ILE A 54 22.21 4.11 47.90
C ILE A 54 22.13 4.63 46.47
N ALA A 55 23.12 5.42 46.04
CA ALA A 55 23.15 5.93 44.67
C ALA A 55 23.19 4.81 43.63
N THR A 56 23.91 3.72 43.91
CA THR A 56 23.96 2.54 43.04
C THR A 56 22.59 1.86 42.92
N GLN A 57 21.87 1.73 44.04
CA GLN A 57 20.53 1.17 44.06
C GLN A 57 19.54 2.03 43.28
N ILE A 58 19.54 3.35 43.50
CA ILE A 58 18.66 4.29 42.79
C ILE A 58 18.93 4.25 41.28
N LYS A 59 20.21 4.21 40.86
CA LYS A 59 20.58 4.08 39.44
C LYS A 59 20.09 2.76 38.84
N ALA A 60 20.18 1.66 39.59
CA ALA A 60 19.71 0.36 39.14
C ALA A 60 18.18 0.35 38.99
N ASP A 61 17.44 0.88 39.97
CA ASP A 61 15.98 0.99 39.93
C ASP A 61 15.52 1.89 38.78
N PHE A 62 16.22 3.00 38.55
CA PHE A 62 15.97 3.88 37.40
C PHE A 62 16.22 3.17 36.06
N ALA A 63 17.29 2.37 35.94
CA ALA A 63 17.55 1.60 34.73
C ALA A 63 16.45 0.54 34.48
N VAL A 64 15.95 -0.11 35.53
CA VAL A 64 14.81 -1.05 35.44
C VAL A 64 13.52 -0.30 35.05
N LYS A 65 13.26 0.86 35.66
CA LYS A 65 12.11 1.74 35.33
C LYS A 65 12.18 2.22 33.88
N GLN A 66 13.37 2.52 33.35
CA GLN A 66 13.53 2.83 31.94
C GLN A 66 13.26 1.62 31.06
N LEU A 67 13.75 0.43 31.39
CA LEU A 67 13.50 -0.79 30.59
C LEU A 67 12.02 -1.18 30.57
N SER A 68 11.31 -1.03 31.70
CA SER A 68 9.88 -1.31 31.79
C SER A 68 9.03 -0.26 31.06
N ASN A 69 9.37 1.03 31.19
CA ASN A 69 8.66 2.11 30.50
C ASN A 69 8.95 2.15 28.98
N GLN A 70 10.18 1.81 28.58
CA GLN A 70 10.55 1.59 27.17
C GLN A 70 9.95 0.31 26.59
N GLY A 71 9.53 -0.64 27.44
CA GLY A 71 8.78 -1.85 27.05
C GLY A 71 7.43 -1.57 26.39
N ASN A 72 6.93 -0.34 26.49
CA ASN A 72 5.69 0.12 25.85
C ASN A 72 5.89 1.19 24.76
N GLY A 73 7.12 1.68 24.51
CA GLY A 73 7.31 2.85 23.65
C GLY A 73 8.60 2.96 22.84
N SER A 74 9.64 2.17 23.11
CA SER A 74 10.89 2.32 22.36
C SER A 74 11.73 1.06 22.37
N ASN A 75 11.31 0.07 21.56
CA ASN A 75 12.22 -0.90 20.95
C ASN A 75 11.53 -1.56 19.74
N ALA A 76 11.22 -0.72 18.75
CA ALA A 76 10.78 -1.13 17.42
C ALA A 76 11.97 -1.57 16.52
N GLU A 77 13.06 -2.11 17.09
CA GLU A 77 14.19 -2.65 16.32
C GLU A 77 14.56 -4.09 16.72
N GLY A 78 14.35 -4.53 17.96
CA GLY A 78 14.58 -5.93 18.37
C GLY A 78 13.42 -6.90 18.06
N ARG A 79 12.16 -6.42 18.03
CA ARG A 79 10.97 -7.23 17.69
C ARG A 79 10.56 -7.18 16.21
N LYS A 80 11.17 -6.31 15.41
CA LYS A 80 10.94 -6.29 13.95
C LYS A 80 11.53 -7.51 13.26
N GLY A 81 12.62 -8.07 13.79
CA GLY A 81 13.26 -9.28 13.26
C GLY A 81 12.35 -10.50 13.29
N ILE A 82 11.58 -10.72 14.37
CA ILE A 82 10.66 -11.87 14.44
C ILE A 82 9.47 -11.69 13.48
N SER A 83 8.92 -10.47 13.35
CA SER A 83 7.88 -10.22 12.35
C SER A 83 8.41 -10.34 10.92
N ALA A 84 9.64 -9.87 10.66
CA ALA A 84 10.28 -9.99 9.36
C ALA A 84 10.63 -11.45 9.03
N VAL A 85 11.11 -12.23 9.99
CA VAL A 85 11.34 -13.67 9.86
C VAL A 85 10.02 -14.39 9.58
N TRP A 86 8.92 -14.00 10.22
CA TRP A 86 7.59 -14.55 9.93
C TRP A 86 7.15 -14.24 8.49
N TRP A 87 7.35 -13.00 8.01
CA TRP A 87 7.10 -12.62 6.61
C TRP A 87 8.04 -13.31 5.61
N VAL A 88 9.30 -13.59 5.99
CA VAL A 88 10.28 -14.31 5.15
C VAL A 88 9.94 -15.80 5.07
N ILE A 89 9.53 -16.43 6.17
CA ILE A 89 9.05 -17.84 6.17
C ILE A 89 7.77 -17.96 5.34
N LEU A 90 6.85 -17.02 5.50
CA LEU A 90 5.62 -16.96 4.70
C LEU A 90 5.93 -16.71 3.22
N GLY A 91 6.91 -15.84 2.93
CA GLY A 91 7.45 -15.59 1.59
C GLY A 91 8.09 -16.83 0.97
N LEU A 92 8.87 -17.60 1.74
CA LEU A 92 9.56 -18.80 1.26
C LEU A 92 8.57 -19.93 0.94
N PHE A 93 7.48 -20.05 1.70
CA PHE A 93 6.44 -21.05 1.44
C PHE A 93 5.45 -20.61 0.35
N THR A 94 5.23 -19.30 0.19
CA THR A 94 4.44 -18.76 -0.93
C THR A 94 5.24 -18.70 -2.23
N ALA A 95 6.57 -18.55 -2.21
CA ALA A 95 7.43 -18.50 -3.39
C ALA A 95 7.22 -19.66 -4.39
N PRO A 96 7.16 -20.96 -3.97
CA PRO A 96 6.95 -22.07 -4.90
C PRO A 96 5.55 -22.08 -5.53
N VAL A 97 4.56 -21.39 -4.94
CA VAL A 97 3.19 -21.30 -5.48
C VAL A 97 2.98 -20.00 -6.25
N ALA A 98 3.51 -18.89 -5.76
CA ALA A 98 3.35 -17.56 -6.33
C ALA A 98 4.02 -17.43 -7.69
N LEU A 99 5.19 -18.06 -7.88
CA LEU A 99 5.90 -18.03 -9.16
C LEU A 99 5.12 -18.77 -10.28
N PRO A 100 4.66 -20.03 -10.11
CA PRO A 100 3.82 -20.67 -11.12
C PRO A 100 2.45 -20.00 -11.27
N LEU A 101 1.86 -19.43 -10.20
CA LEU A 101 0.60 -18.69 -10.33
C LEU A 101 0.77 -17.39 -11.13
N ALA A 102 1.88 -16.68 -10.93
CA ALA A 102 2.21 -15.47 -11.69
C ALA A 102 2.46 -15.78 -13.17
N VAL A 103 3.20 -16.86 -13.46
CA VAL A 103 3.42 -17.34 -14.83
C VAL A 103 2.11 -17.78 -15.47
N ALA A 104 1.28 -18.56 -14.76
CA ALA A 104 -0.02 -18.99 -15.25
C ALA A 104 -0.97 -17.81 -15.51
N GLY A 105 -1.03 -16.84 -14.60
CA GLY A 105 -1.80 -15.61 -14.77
C GLY A 105 -1.30 -14.77 -15.96
N GLY A 106 0.02 -14.66 -16.12
CA GLY A 106 0.64 -13.98 -17.25
C GLY A 106 0.32 -14.66 -18.59
N LEU A 107 0.42 -15.99 -18.67
CA LEU A 107 0.04 -16.75 -19.85
C LEU A 107 -1.44 -16.61 -20.17
N LEU A 108 -2.32 -16.66 -19.16
CA LEU A 108 -3.75 -16.48 -19.37
C LEU A 108 -4.06 -15.09 -19.92
N ALA A 109 -3.46 -14.03 -19.36
CA ALA A 109 -3.62 -12.68 -19.87
C ALA A 109 -3.09 -12.55 -21.31
N PHE A 110 -1.95 -13.17 -21.61
CA PHE A 110 -1.37 -13.19 -22.95
C PHE A 110 -2.26 -13.95 -23.95
N CYS A 111 -2.80 -15.10 -23.58
CA CYS A 111 -3.76 -15.86 -24.39
C CYS A 111 -5.01 -15.03 -24.68
N ILE A 112 -5.59 -14.38 -23.67
CA ILE A 112 -6.76 -13.52 -23.86
C ILE A 112 -6.43 -12.37 -24.81
N LEU A 113 -5.28 -11.72 -24.64
CA LEU A 113 -4.84 -10.63 -25.51
C LEU A 113 -4.66 -11.12 -26.96
N LEU A 114 -4.03 -12.28 -27.16
CA LEU A 114 -3.90 -12.90 -28.48
C LEU A 114 -5.25 -13.26 -29.09
N THR A 115 -6.17 -13.86 -28.32
CA THR A 115 -7.52 -14.19 -28.80
C THR A 115 -8.25 -12.93 -29.27
N VAL A 116 -8.19 -11.85 -28.48
CA VAL A 116 -8.79 -10.56 -28.86
C VAL A 116 -8.12 -10.01 -30.12
N ALA A 117 -6.79 -10.03 -30.20
CA ALA A 117 -6.06 -9.54 -31.37
C ALA A 117 -6.44 -10.33 -32.65
N LEU A 118 -6.51 -11.66 -32.57
CA LEU A 118 -6.93 -12.51 -33.67
C LEU A 118 -8.38 -12.25 -34.08
N LEU A 119 -9.29 -12.04 -33.12
CA LEU A 119 -10.67 -11.68 -33.41
C LEU A 119 -10.76 -10.33 -34.14
N VAL A 120 -9.97 -9.33 -33.75
CA VAL A 120 -9.93 -8.04 -34.45
C VAL A 120 -9.40 -8.21 -35.88
N ILE A 121 -8.33 -8.98 -36.06
CA ILE A 121 -7.78 -9.25 -37.40
C ILE A 121 -8.78 -10.00 -38.26
N ALA A 122 -9.42 -11.05 -37.73
CA ALA A 122 -10.46 -11.80 -38.44
C ALA A 122 -11.65 -10.91 -38.82
N ALA A 123 -12.10 -10.04 -37.92
CA ALA A 123 -13.17 -9.09 -38.21
C ALA A 123 -12.77 -8.12 -39.34
N LEU A 124 -11.54 -7.60 -39.33
CA LEU A 124 -11.02 -6.73 -40.40
C LEU A 124 -10.95 -7.47 -41.75
N LEU A 125 -10.49 -8.72 -41.76
CA LEU A 125 -10.45 -9.55 -42.97
C LEU A 125 -11.85 -9.82 -43.51
N CYS A 126 -12.81 -10.15 -42.64
CA CYS A 126 -14.21 -10.30 -43.03
C CYS A 126 -14.74 -9.02 -43.69
N VAL A 127 -14.55 -7.86 -43.05
CA VAL A 127 -14.95 -6.56 -43.61
C VAL A 127 -14.34 -6.34 -45.00
N GLY A 128 -13.05 -6.62 -45.17
CA GLY A 128 -12.37 -6.52 -46.47
C GLY A 128 -12.93 -7.48 -47.52
N ALA A 129 -13.20 -8.74 -47.15
CA ALA A 129 -13.76 -9.74 -48.04
C ALA A 129 -15.20 -9.40 -48.48
N PHE A 130 -16.05 -8.94 -47.55
CA PHE A 130 -17.40 -8.47 -47.87
C PHE A 130 -17.38 -7.25 -48.78
N PHE A 131 -16.44 -6.33 -48.57
CA PHE A 131 -16.28 -5.17 -49.44
C PHE A 131 -15.90 -5.57 -50.87
N LEU A 132 -14.90 -6.45 -51.01
CA LEU A 132 -14.44 -6.92 -52.32
C LEU A 132 -15.53 -7.75 -53.04
N SER A 133 -16.21 -8.63 -52.30
CA SER A 133 -17.36 -9.40 -52.79
C SER A 133 -18.48 -8.48 -53.28
N GLY A 134 -18.80 -7.41 -52.53
CA GLY A 134 -19.79 -6.41 -52.93
C GLY A 134 -19.44 -5.70 -54.24
N ILE A 135 -18.17 -5.32 -54.45
CA ILE A 135 -17.70 -4.69 -55.69
C ILE A 135 -17.81 -5.65 -56.88
N VAL A 136 -17.40 -6.91 -56.71
CA VAL A 136 -17.49 -7.91 -57.76
C VAL A 136 -18.94 -8.20 -58.11
N ALA A 137 -19.81 -8.38 -57.11
CA ALA A 137 -21.24 -8.60 -57.31
C ALA A 137 -21.91 -7.42 -58.04
N PHE A 138 -21.53 -6.18 -57.70
CA PHE A 138 -22.01 -4.99 -58.40
C PHE A 138 -21.56 -4.95 -59.86
N SER A 139 -20.29 -5.28 -60.13
CA SER A 139 -19.72 -5.28 -61.48
C SER A 139 -20.36 -6.36 -62.37
N VAL A 140 -20.54 -7.57 -61.83
CA VAL A 140 -21.23 -8.66 -62.51
C VAL A 140 -22.70 -8.32 -62.72
N GLY A 141 -23.36 -7.71 -61.73
CA GLY A 141 -24.75 -7.29 -61.84
C GLY A 141 -25.00 -6.32 -62.99
N ILE A 142 -24.09 -5.35 -63.20
CA ILE A 142 -24.16 -4.42 -64.34
C ILE A 142 -24.07 -5.17 -65.66
N TYR A 143 -23.17 -6.15 -65.79
CA TYR A 143 -23.04 -6.94 -67.01
C TYR A 143 -24.31 -7.78 -67.29
N VAL A 144 -24.87 -8.42 -66.26
CA VAL A 144 -26.07 -9.26 -66.37
C VAL A 144 -27.30 -8.42 -66.72
N LEU A 145 -27.35 -7.14 -66.35
CA LEU A 145 -28.47 -6.23 -66.65
C LEU A 145 -28.70 -6.06 -68.15
N PHE A 146 -27.66 -6.22 -68.97
CA PHE A 146 -27.75 -6.20 -70.44
C PHE A 146 -28.19 -7.52 -71.06
N ILE A 147 -28.16 -8.63 -70.31
CA ILE A 147 -28.58 -9.96 -70.76
C ILE A 147 -30.01 -10.25 -70.28
N ASP A 148 -30.22 -10.10 -68.97
CA ASP A 148 -31.48 -10.35 -68.29
C ASP A 148 -31.70 -9.25 -67.24
N PHE A 149 -32.63 -8.34 -67.55
CA PHE A 149 -32.87 -7.14 -66.76
C PHE A 149 -33.29 -7.47 -65.32
N ALA A 150 -34.11 -8.50 -65.10
CA ALA A 150 -34.59 -8.86 -63.77
C ALA A 150 -33.46 -9.42 -62.90
N ASN A 151 -32.65 -10.32 -63.45
CA ASN A 151 -31.51 -10.92 -62.76
C ASN A 151 -30.38 -9.92 -62.52
N GLY A 152 -30.13 -9.02 -63.47
CA GLY A 152 -29.14 -7.95 -63.32
C GLY A 152 -29.51 -6.95 -62.24
N LEU A 153 -30.77 -6.49 -62.21
CA LEU A 153 -31.24 -5.57 -61.17
C LEU A 153 -31.18 -6.19 -59.77
N PHE A 154 -31.52 -7.47 -59.65
CA PHE A 154 -31.39 -8.21 -58.38
C PHE A 154 -29.93 -8.30 -57.94
N ALA A 155 -29.01 -8.66 -58.84
CA ALA A 155 -27.58 -8.76 -58.55
C ALA A 155 -26.95 -7.41 -58.14
N VAL A 156 -27.33 -6.31 -58.81
CA VAL A 156 -26.91 -4.94 -58.44
C VAL A 156 -27.42 -4.58 -57.05
N GLY A 157 -28.69 -4.89 -56.75
CA GLY A 157 -29.29 -4.67 -55.44
C GLY A 157 -28.55 -5.41 -54.33
N VAL A 158 -28.23 -6.70 -54.56
CA VAL A 158 -27.46 -7.52 -53.63
C VAL A 158 -26.06 -6.91 -53.40
N GLY A 159 -25.34 -6.54 -54.46
CA GLY A 159 -24.04 -5.88 -54.34
C GLY A 159 -24.09 -4.60 -53.50
N LEU A 160 -25.10 -3.75 -53.71
CA LEU A 160 -25.27 -2.52 -52.94
C LEU A 160 -25.60 -2.77 -51.47
N THR A 161 -26.43 -3.78 -51.15
CA THR A 161 -26.71 -4.16 -49.76
C THR A 161 -25.47 -4.67 -49.03
N PHE A 162 -24.58 -5.42 -49.70
CA PHE A 162 -23.32 -5.86 -49.11
C PHE A 162 -22.36 -4.70 -48.85
N VAL A 163 -22.22 -3.77 -49.80
CA VAL A 163 -21.41 -2.56 -49.60
C VAL A 163 -21.98 -1.70 -48.46
N GLY A 164 -23.30 -1.47 -48.45
CA GLY A 164 -23.99 -0.73 -47.41
C GLY A 164 -23.87 -1.37 -46.03
N ALA A 165 -24.04 -2.69 -45.93
CA ALA A 165 -23.87 -3.44 -44.69
C ALA A 165 -22.42 -3.35 -44.17
N THR A 166 -21.44 -3.39 -45.06
CA THR A 166 -20.02 -3.25 -44.70
C THR A 166 -19.73 -1.88 -44.09
N VAL A 167 -20.27 -0.80 -44.67
CA VAL A 167 -20.13 0.56 -44.13
C VAL A 167 -20.83 0.72 -42.78
N LEU A 168 -22.04 0.16 -42.62
CA LEU A 168 -22.75 0.18 -41.34
C LEU A 168 -22.01 -0.57 -40.24
N LEU A 169 -21.46 -1.75 -40.54
CA LEU A 169 -20.63 -2.50 -39.60
C LEU A 169 -19.36 -1.74 -39.22
N ALA A 170 -18.69 -1.10 -40.19
CA ALA A 170 -17.52 -0.27 -39.92
C ALA A 170 -17.85 0.91 -38.99
N LEU A 171 -18.97 1.60 -39.23
CA LEU A 171 -19.45 2.67 -38.34
C LEU A 171 -19.80 2.13 -36.94
N GLY A 172 -20.45 0.98 -36.86
CA GLY A 172 -20.75 0.30 -35.60
C GLY A 172 -19.49 -0.02 -34.79
N ILE A 173 -18.43 -0.51 -35.44
CA ILE A 173 -17.14 -0.78 -34.81
C ILE A 173 -16.49 0.51 -34.30
N ILE A 174 -16.51 1.60 -35.09
CA ILE A 174 -15.94 2.89 -34.68
C ILE A 174 -16.72 3.48 -33.49
N LEU A 175 -18.05 3.38 -33.51
CA LEU A 175 -18.90 3.87 -32.42
C LEU A 175 -18.65 3.07 -31.14
N ALA A 176 -18.58 1.73 -31.25
CA ALA A 176 -18.26 0.85 -30.14
C ALA A 176 -16.86 1.14 -29.55
N ALA A 177 -15.86 1.36 -30.41
CA ALA A 177 -14.51 1.74 -29.98
C ALA A 177 -14.49 3.09 -29.22
N LYS A 178 -15.17 4.12 -29.76
CA LYS A 178 -15.33 5.41 -29.06
C LYS A 178 -16.10 5.26 -27.74
N GLY A 179 -17.12 4.41 -27.71
CA GLY A 179 -17.88 4.09 -26.50
C GLY A 179 -17.02 3.43 -25.43
N LEU A 180 -16.22 2.43 -25.82
CA LEU A 180 -15.33 1.71 -24.93
C LEU A 180 -14.22 2.62 -24.36
N VAL A 181 -13.62 3.47 -25.19
CA VAL A 181 -12.61 4.45 -24.77
C VAL A 181 -13.21 5.49 -23.81
N ARG A 182 -14.43 5.98 -24.09
CA ARG A 182 -15.13 6.88 -23.16
C ARG A 182 -15.48 6.18 -21.85
N PHE A 183 -15.83 4.90 -21.90
CA PHE A 183 -16.16 4.12 -20.71
C PHE A 183 -14.93 3.90 -19.81
N THR A 184 -13.78 3.52 -20.38
CA THR A 184 -12.53 3.40 -19.65
C THR A 184 -12.04 4.75 -19.13
N ALA A 185 -12.16 5.83 -19.91
CA ALA A 185 -11.85 7.18 -19.47
C ALA A 185 -12.75 7.62 -18.30
N ARG A 186 -14.05 7.32 -18.32
CA ARG A 186 -14.97 7.60 -17.21
C ARG A 186 -14.57 6.86 -15.94
N ARG A 187 -14.28 5.56 -16.02
CA ARG A 187 -13.84 4.78 -14.85
C ARG A 187 -12.52 5.27 -14.27
N MET A 188 -11.59 5.72 -15.11
CA MET A 188 -10.35 6.34 -14.62
C MET A 188 -10.61 7.69 -13.95
N ASN A 189 -11.54 8.48 -14.46
CA ASN A 189 -11.89 9.77 -13.87
C ASN A 189 -12.63 9.59 -12.52
N GLU A 190 -13.50 8.59 -12.41
CA GLU A 190 -14.21 8.24 -11.18
C GLU A 190 -13.24 7.85 -10.05
N LYS A 191 -12.20 7.06 -10.36
CA LYS A 191 -11.14 6.73 -9.39
C LYS A 191 -10.30 7.95 -8.97
N ARG A 192 -10.16 8.97 -9.83
CA ARG A 192 -9.45 10.23 -9.50
C ARG A 192 -10.27 11.14 -8.58
N GLN A 193 -11.58 11.21 -8.79
CA GLN A 193 -12.50 11.99 -7.96
C GLN A 193 -12.54 11.46 -6.51
N LEU A 194 -12.61 10.14 -6.33
CA LEU A 194 -12.57 9.50 -5.01
C LEU A 194 -11.25 9.72 -4.25
N LYS A 195 -10.13 9.86 -4.98
CA LYS A 195 -8.81 10.14 -4.38
C LYS A 195 -8.65 11.61 -3.98
N THR A 196 -9.26 12.52 -4.74
CA THR A 196 -9.20 13.97 -4.49
C THR A 196 -10.10 14.36 -3.32
N GLY A 197 -11.34 13.86 -3.27
CA GLY A 197 -12.25 14.13 -2.13
C GLY A 197 -11.73 13.62 -0.78
N ARG A 198 -11.02 12.48 -0.76
CA ARG A 198 -10.41 11.93 0.48
C ARG A 198 -9.16 12.71 0.95
N THR A 199 -8.62 13.58 0.10
CA THR A 199 -7.47 14.44 0.45
C THR A 199 -7.95 15.77 1.02
N GLU A 200 -9.10 16.28 0.55
CA GLU A 200 -9.74 17.48 1.12
C GLU A 200 -10.38 17.19 2.49
N GLU A 201 -11.05 16.05 2.69
CA GLU A 201 -11.62 15.66 3.99
C GLU A 201 -10.57 15.52 5.10
N LYS A 202 -9.31 15.20 4.75
CA LYS A 202 -8.19 15.10 5.68
C LYS A 202 -7.47 16.42 5.94
N ALA A 203 -7.77 17.46 5.17
CA ALA A 203 -7.18 18.78 5.35
C ALA A 203 -8.02 19.68 6.28
N ASP A 204 -9.28 19.31 6.50
CA ASP A 204 -10.24 20.03 7.35
C ASP A 204 -10.39 19.42 8.77
N GLU A 205 -9.71 18.30 9.08
CA GLU A 205 -9.56 17.71 10.44
C GLU A 205 -8.25 18.15 11.10
#